data_AF-A0A850ENM7-F1
#
_entry.id   AF-A0A850ENM7-F1
#
_cell.length_a   1.000
_cell.length_b   1.000
_cell.length_c   1.000
_cell.angle_alpha   90.00
_cell.angle_beta   90.00
_cell.angle_gamma   90.00
#
_symmetry.space_group_name_H-M   'P 1'
#
loop_
_entity.id
_entity.type
_entity.pdbx_description
1 polymer ?
#
loop_
_entity_poly.entity_id
_entity_poly.type
_entity_poly.pdbx_seq_one_letter_code
_entity_poly.pdbx_strand_id
1 'polypeptide(L)'
;MNKKYLLGIAALLAVMVIFSTYSHKREPSNDNVISLHKLHTLAQKGEHLMWSDFEGYPFEDIGSGLYIRKYEVEGGSHLLLSGGSTDLAPMSINLVKTNGERIDIRYEEING
;
A
#
# COMPACT_ATOMS: atom_id res chain seq x y z
N MET A 1 11.69 -52.41 -6.48
CA MET A 1 11.83 -50.99 -6.90
C MET A 1 13.30 -50.64 -7.00
N ASN A 2 13.78 -50.17 -8.16
CA ASN A 2 15.20 -50.01 -8.42
C ASN A 2 15.74 -48.71 -7.76
N LYS A 3 16.84 -48.81 -7.00
CA LYS A 3 17.41 -47.71 -6.18
C LYS A 3 17.68 -46.43 -6.98
N LYS A 4 17.93 -46.55 -8.29
CA LYS A 4 18.10 -45.40 -9.21
C LYS A 4 16.81 -44.59 -9.40
N TYR A 5 15.66 -45.27 -9.44
CA TYR A 5 14.35 -44.61 -9.53
C TYR A 5 13.92 -44.01 -8.19
N LEU A 6 14.26 -44.66 -7.08
CA LEU A 6 13.99 -44.14 -5.74
C LEU A 6 14.72 -42.80 -5.50
N LEU A 7 15.99 -42.71 -5.93
CA LEU A 7 16.77 -41.48 -5.82
C LEU A 7 16.23 -40.37 -6.75
N GLY A 8 15.80 -40.73 -7.96
CA GLY A 8 15.18 -39.79 -8.91
C GLY A 8 13.85 -39.22 -8.40
N ILE A 9 13.00 -40.06 -7.80
CA ILE A 9 11.72 -39.62 -7.22
C ILE A 9 11.94 -38.69 -6.02
N ALA A 10 12.91 -39.00 -5.16
CA ALA A 10 13.22 -38.16 -4.00
C ALA A 10 13.72 -36.76 -4.42
N ALA A 11 14.56 -36.67 -5.45
CA ALA A 11 15.03 -35.39 -5.99
C ALA A 11 13.88 -34.57 -6.61
N LEU A 12 12.95 -35.23 -7.31
CA LEU A 12 11.81 -34.57 -7.95
C LEU A 12 10.82 -34.00 -6.92
N LEU A 13 10.58 -34.72 -5.82
CA LEU A 13 9.77 -34.23 -4.70
C LEU A 13 10.43 -33.04 -3.98
N ALA A 14 11.76 -33.04 -3.80
CA ALA A 14 12.47 -31.91 -3.21
C ALA A 14 12.37 -30.64 -4.06
N VAL A 15 12.43 -30.76 -5.40
CA VAL A 15 12.25 -29.62 -6.32
C VAL A 15 10.82 -29.08 -6.27
N MET A 16 9.80 -29.94 -6.15
CA MET A 16 8.40 -29.48 -6.01
C MET A 16 8.15 -28.74 -4.69
N VAL A 17 8.77 -29.14 -3.58
CA VAL A 17 8.67 -28.44 -2.29
C VAL A 17 9.37 -27.08 -2.32
N ILE A 18 10.48 -26.97 -3.05
CA ILE A 18 11.16 -25.68 -3.28
C ILE A 18 10.26 -24.78 -4.14
N PHE A 19 9.60 -25.31 -5.18
CA PHE A 19 8.67 -24.53 -6.00
C PHE A 19 7.42 -24.07 -5.25
N SER A 20 6.88 -24.87 -4.32
CA SER A 20 5.70 -24.50 -3.53
C SER A 20 6.01 -23.45 -2.46
N THR A 21 7.21 -23.44 -1.89
CA THR A 21 7.67 -22.35 -1.01
C THR A 21 8.02 -21.08 -1.79
N TYR A 22 8.55 -21.21 -3.03
CA TYR A 22 8.77 -20.08 -3.94
C TYR A 22 7.47 -19.47 -4.47
N SER A 23 6.45 -20.31 -4.66
CA SER A 23 5.12 -19.93 -5.18
C SER A 23 4.12 -19.70 -4.06
N HIS A 24 4.56 -19.53 -2.81
CA HIS A 24 3.77 -18.84 -1.79
C HIS A 24 3.73 -17.34 -2.13
N LYS A 25 3.27 -17.02 -3.36
CA LYS A 25 2.67 -15.74 -3.67
C LYS A 25 1.52 -15.63 -2.69
N ARG A 26 1.70 -14.65 -1.80
CA ARG A 26 0.73 -14.15 -0.84
C ARG A 26 -0.66 -14.21 -1.47
N GLU A 27 -1.66 -14.59 -0.68
CA GLU A 27 -3.05 -14.26 -0.99
C GLU A 27 -3.15 -12.79 -1.48
N PRO A 28 -4.18 -12.38 -2.23
CA PRO A 28 -4.41 -10.97 -2.51
C PRO A 28 -4.67 -10.25 -1.19
N SER A 29 -3.59 -9.92 -0.49
CA SER A 29 -3.60 -9.01 0.62
C SER A 29 -4.09 -7.69 0.05
N ASN A 30 -4.90 -7.00 0.84
CA ASN A 30 -5.35 -5.65 0.55
C ASN A 30 -4.19 -4.63 0.58
N ASP A 31 -2.97 -5.04 0.24
CA ASP A 31 -1.74 -4.25 0.26
C ASP A 31 -1.80 -3.08 -0.75
N ASN A 32 -2.77 -3.12 -1.66
CA ASN A 32 -3.00 -2.07 -2.66
C ASN A 32 -3.88 -0.92 -2.14
N VAL A 33 -4.49 -1.06 -0.96
CA VAL A 33 -5.40 -0.06 -0.39
C VAL A 33 -4.93 0.30 1.02
N ILE A 34 -4.94 1.58 1.34
CA ILE A 34 -4.62 2.04 2.69
C ILE A 34 -5.82 1.71 3.59
N SER A 35 -5.62 0.85 4.60
CA SER A 35 -6.67 0.59 5.59
C SER A 35 -6.91 1.80 6.49
N LEU A 36 -8.11 1.92 7.06
CA LEU A 36 -8.41 3.02 7.99
C LEU A 36 -7.49 2.98 9.21
N HIS A 37 -7.20 1.80 9.75
CA HIS A 37 -6.26 1.64 10.86
C HIS A 37 -4.86 2.17 10.50
N LYS A 38 -4.37 1.88 9.30
CA LYS A 38 -3.09 2.39 8.85
C LYS A 38 -3.12 3.91 8.68
N LEU A 39 -4.23 4.45 8.15
CA LEU A 39 -4.40 5.88 7.99
C LEU A 39 -4.38 6.61 9.33
N HIS A 40 -5.06 6.09 10.36
CA HIS A 40 -4.96 6.60 11.74
C HIS A 40 -3.52 6.54 12.27
N THR A 41 -2.80 5.46 11.99
CA THR A 41 -1.38 5.34 12.40
C THR A 41 -0.50 6.39 11.73
N LEU A 42 -0.76 6.70 10.44
CA LEU A 42 -0.05 7.73 9.70
C LEU A 42 -0.39 9.13 10.24
N ALA A 43 -1.67 9.41 10.49
CA ALA A 43 -2.17 10.68 11.03
C ALA A 43 -1.46 11.10 12.33
N GLN A 44 -1.04 10.14 13.17
CA GLN A 44 -0.29 10.41 14.40
C GLN A 44 1.05 11.14 14.18
N LYS A 45 1.63 11.09 12.97
CA LYS A 45 2.85 11.84 12.63
C LYS A 45 2.58 13.34 12.43
N GLY A 46 1.32 13.74 12.19
CA GLY A 46 0.92 15.12 11.99
C GLY A 46 1.74 15.80 10.89
N GLU A 47 2.31 16.95 11.22
CA GLU A 47 3.11 17.78 10.28
C GLU A 47 4.39 17.10 9.78
N HIS A 48 4.83 16.01 10.41
CA HIS A 48 6.01 15.26 9.97
C HIS A 48 5.70 14.24 8.86
N LEU A 49 4.46 14.16 8.39
CA LEU A 49 4.10 13.29 7.27
C LEU A 49 4.79 13.74 5.98
N MET A 50 5.42 12.78 5.32
CA MET A 50 6.14 12.97 4.06
C MET A 50 5.58 12.06 2.97
N TRP A 51 5.89 12.35 1.71
CA TRP A 51 5.53 11.49 0.57
C TRP A 51 6.02 10.05 0.71
N SER A 52 7.20 9.87 1.30
CA SER A 52 7.84 8.56 1.51
C SER A 52 7.09 7.66 2.49
N ASP A 53 6.27 8.24 3.38
CA ASP A 53 5.41 7.47 4.29
C ASP A 53 4.35 6.64 3.54
N PHE A 54 4.10 6.96 2.27
CA PHE A 54 3.08 6.35 1.41
C PHE A 54 3.66 5.53 0.25
N GLU A 55 4.99 5.45 0.07
CA GLU A 55 5.63 4.77 -1.07
C GLU A 55 5.30 3.28 -1.20
N GLY A 56 4.88 2.63 -0.12
CA GLY A 56 4.45 1.23 -0.13
C GLY A 56 3.09 0.99 -0.77
N TYR A 57 2.33 2.05 -1.08
CA TYR A 57 0.99 1.94 -1.65
C TYR A 57 0.98 2.39 -3.12
N PRO A 58 0.24 1.67 -3.99
CA PRO A 58 0.04 2.14 -5.36
C PRO A 58 -0.74 3.45 -5.35
N PHE A 59 -0.42 4.33 -6.30
CA PHE A 59 -1.13 5.59 -6.49
C PHE A 59 -1.35 5.90 -7.96
N GLU A 60 -2.40 6.67 -8.22
CA GLU A 60 -2.64 7.35 -9.49
C GLU A 60 -2.01 8.75 -9.41
N ASP A 61 -1.16 9.10 -10.39
CA ASP A 61 -0.69 10.48 -10.55
C ASP A 61 -1.69 11.25 -11.40
N ILE A 62 -2.36 12.22 -10.78
CA ILE A 62 -3.39 13.05 -11.41
C ILE A 62 -2.94 14.52 -11.52
N GLY A 63 -1.64 14.76 -11.34
CA GLY A 63 -1.05 16.09 -11.37
C GLY A 63 -0.91 16.67 -12.78
N SER A 64 -1.06 17.99 -12.89
CA SER A 64 -0.69 18.76 -14.10
C SER A 64 0.03 20.04 -13.68
N GLY A 65 1.33 19.91 -13.40
CA GLY A 65 2.20 21.00 -12.91
C GLY A 65 2.47 20.95 -11.41
N LEU A 66 1.58 20.34 -10.62
CA LEU A 66 1.83 19.93 -9.23
C LEU A 66 1.94 18.42 -9.17
N TYR A 67 2.67 17.91 -8.17
CA TYR A 67 2.59 16.50 -7.80
C TYR A 67 1.28 16.26 -7.08
N ILE A 68 0.42 15.39 -7.62
CA ILE A 68 -0.83 14.98 -6.98
C ILE A 68 -0.95 13.48 -7.04
N ARG A 69 -0.79 12.82 -5.89
CA ARG A 69 -0.94 11.37 -5.77
C ARG A 69 -2.28 11.04 -5.14
N LYS A 70 -3.05 10.20 -5.82
CA LYS A 70 -4.31 9.65 -5.33
C LYS A 70 -4.11 8.18 -4.94
N TYR A 71 -4.36 7.87 -3.68
CA TYR A 71 -4.31 6.51 -3.14
C TYR A 71 -5.72 6.03 -2.83
N GLU A 72 -5.99 4.75 -3.09
CA GLU A 72 -7.23 4.12 -2.66
C GLU A 72 -7.19 3.87 -1.15
N VAL A 73 -8.31 4.15 -0.47
CA VAL A 73 -8.51 3.92 0.96
C VAL A 73 -9.69 2.97 1.16
N GLU A 74 -9.61 2.16 2.19
CA GLU A 74 -10.68 1.24 2.59
C GLU A 74 -12.04 1.96 2.70
N GLY A 75 -13.11 1.27 2.30
CA GLY A 75 -14.46 1.86 2.28
C GLY A 75 -14.74 2.75 1.07
N GLY A 76 -13.91 2.72 0.03
CA GLY A 76 -14.12 3.46 -1.22
C GLY A 76 -13.78 4.95 -1.13
N SER A 77 -13.11 5.35 -0.04
CA SER A 77 -12.52 6.69 0.09
C SER A 77 -11.20 6.75 -0.66
N HIS A 78 -10.65 7.96 -0.83
CA HIS A 78 -9.31 8.11 -1.41
C HIS A 78 -8.50 9.16 -0.67
N LEU A 79 -7.19 8.99 -0.63
CA LEU A 79 -6.25 9.96 -0.04
C LEU A 79 -5.58 10.77 -1.16
N LEU A 80 -5.60 12.10 -1.03
CA LEU A 80 -4.93 13.01 -1.95
C LEU A 80 -3.77 13.71 -1.26
N LEU A 81 -2.57 13.43 -1.76
CA LEU A 81 -1.36 14.18 -1.42
C LEU A 81 -1.05 15.15 -2.54
N SER A 82 -0.84 16.43 -2.22
CA SER A 82 -0.51 17.45 -3.22
C SER A 82 0.66 18.32 -2.78
N GLY A 83 1.55 18.69 -3.70
CA GLY A 83 2.60 19.67 -3.43
C GLY A 83 3.44 20.03 -4.66
N GLY A 84 4.29 21.04 -4.53
CA GLY A 84 5.18 21.50 -5.61
C GLY A 84 6.45 20.65 -5.79
N SER A 85 6.82 19.85 -4.80
CA SER A 85 7.96 18.92 -4.85
C SER A 85 7.72 17.75 -3.91
N THR A 86 8.25 16.58 -4.25
CA THR A 86 8.26 15.40 -3.38
C THR A 86 9.42 15.40 -2.37
N ASP A 87 10.40 16.30 -2.54
CA ASP A 87 11.52 16.49 -1.60
C ASP A 87 11.11 17.31 -0.36
N LEU A 88 9.98 18.02 -0.46
CA LEU A 88 9.38 18.79 0.63
C LEU A 88 8.14 18.07 1.17
N ALA A 89 7.72 18.44 2.37
CA ALA A 89 6.46 17.95 2.93
C ALA A 89 5.28 18.25 1.97
N PRO A 90 4.29 17.36 1.85
CA PRO A 90 3.08 17.64 1.09
C PRO A 90 2.40 18.91 1.62
N MET A 91 1.92 19.74 0.70
CA MET A 91 1.16 20.94 1.06
C MET A 91 -0.21 20.57 1.63
N SER A 92 -0.83 19.51 1.10
CA SER A 92 -2.08 18.95 1.62
C SER A 92 -2.06 17.42 1.64
N ILE A 93 -2.73 16.84 2.64
CA ILE A 93 -2.92 15.39 2.81
C ILE A 93 -4.38 15.14 3.19
N ASN A 94 -5.25 15.05 2.20
CA ASN A 94 -6.70 15.01 2.41
C ASN A 94 -7.26 13.61 2.21
N LEU A 95 -7.95 13.08 3.22
CA LEU A 95 -8.88 11.96 3.05
C LEU A 95 -10.16 12.52 2.43
N VAL A 96 -10.58 11.95 1.30
CA VAL A 96 -11.83 12.28 0.62
C VAL A 96 -12.78 11.10 0.76
N LYS A 97 -13.85 11.31 1.51
CA LYS A 97 -14.89 10.29 1.72
C LYS A 97 -15.78 10.15 0.49
N THR A 98 -16.56 9.07 0.45
CA THR A 98 -17.53 8.78 -0.62
C THR A 98 -18.63 9.84 -0.76
N ASN A 99 -18.94 10.58 0.29
CA ASN A 99 -19.88 11.71 0.29
C ASN A 99 -19.25 13.04 -0.17
N GLY A 100 -17.95 13.06 -0.48
CA GLY A 100 -17.21 14.25 -0.90
C GLY A 100 -16.60 15.07 0.24
N GLU A 101 -16.84 14.71 1.51
CA GLU A 101 -16.18 15.33 2.66
C GLU A 101 -14.66 15.18 2.56
N ARG A 102 -13.92 16.24 2.91
CA ARG A 102 -12.46 16.26 2.90
C ARG A 102 -11.94 16.54 4.30
N ILE A 103 -11.00 15.73 4.75
CA ILE A 103 -10.40 15.79 6.09
C ILE A 103 -8.88 15.83 5.91
N ASP A 104 -8.21 16.90 6.37
CA ASP A 104 -6.74 16.91 6.42
C ASP A 104 -6.29 16.06 7.60
N ILE A 105 -5.69 14.91 7.30
CA ILE A 105 -5.39 13.88 8.30
C ILE A 105 -4.32 14.32 9.32
N ARG A 106 -3.66 15.46 9.10
CA ARG A 106 -2.65 15.99 10.03
C ARG A 106 -3.28 16.74 11.20
N TYR A 107 -4.47 17.29 11.02
CA TYR A 107 -5.06 18.26 11.93
C TYR A 107 -6.46 17.88 12.39
N GLU A 108 -7.16 17.06 11.61
CA GLU A 108 -8.56 16.72 11.84
C GLU A 108 -8.73 15.24 12.19
N GLU A 109 -9.75 14.95 13.00
CA GLU A 109 -10.09 13.58 13.38
C GLU A 109 -10.72 12.83 12.20
N ILE A 110 -10.15 11.68 11.86
CA ILE A 110 -10.72 10.77 10.87
C ILE A 110 -11.88 10.03 11.53
N ASN A 111 -13.10 10.53 11.34
CA ASN A 111 -14.32 9.86 11.80
C ASN A 111 -14.82 8.88 10.73
N GLY A 112 -15.11 7.64 11.15
CA GLY A 112 -15.60 6.54 10.30
C GLY A 112 -17.05 6.68 9.88
#